data_AF-A0AA46NNU4-F1
#
_entry.id   AF-A0AA46NNU4-F1
#
_cell.length_a   1.000
_cell.length_b   1.000
_cell.length_c   1.000
_cell.angle_alpha   90.00
_cell.angle_beta   90.00
_cell.angle_gamma   90.00
#
_symmetry.space_group_name_H-M   'P 1'
#
loop_
_entity.id
_entity.type
_entity.pdbx_description
1 polymer ?
#
loop_
_entity_poly.entity_id
_entity_poly.type
_entity_poly.pdbx_seq_one_letter_code
_entity_poly.pdbx_strand_id
1 'polypeptide(L)'
;MNNVYFDEAGNSGFQLLDPVQPVFVLASNCFDESTATEMIKLLNVQKGGEAKFKNFKTSDKGQRKIVEFLKTVITENEKVKVTVYHKKYMAMGLLLDYLVEPQFAERGMNFAANKYNIITNNIFFHLMDIVMVQVL
;
A
#
# COMPACT_ATOMS: atom_id res chain seq x y z
N MET A 1 16.72 -17.13 -10.24
CA MET A 1 15.44 -16.45 -9.98
C MET A 1 15.67 -15.54 -8.79
N ASN A 2 15.41 -14.23 -8.89
CA ASN A 2 15.53 -13.34 -7.73
C ASN A 2 14.26 -13.46 -6.88
N ASN A 3 14.43 -13.60 -5.56
CA ASN A 3 13.31 -13.55 -4.63
C ASN A 3 12.74 -12.12 -4.60
N VAL A 4 11.41 -12.03 -4.49
CA VAL A 4 10.72 -10.76 -4.27
C VAL A 4 10.07 -10.83 -2.90
N TYR A 5 10.44 -9.91 -2.02
CA TYR A 5 9.93 -9.81 -0.66
C TYR A 5 8.86 -8.74 -0.60
N PHE A 6 7.79 -8.99 0.15
CA PHE A 6 6.67 -8.07 0.32
C PHE A 6 6.46 -7.78 1.80
N ASP A 7 6.11 -6.54 2.12
CA ASP A 7 5.65 -6.13 3.43
C ASP A 7 4.53 -5.10 3.30
N GLU A 8 3.69 -5.02 4.31
CA GLU A 8 2.49 -4.18 4.32
C GLU A 8 2.42 -3.28 5.54
N ALA A 9 1.92 -2.07 5.31
CA ALA A 9 1.60 -1.12 6.37
C ALA A 9 0.18 -0.61 6.15
N GLY A 10 -0.53 -0.33 7.25
CA GLY A 10 -1.90 0.13 7.13
C GLY A 10 -2.95 -0.98 7.10
N ASN A 11 -2.60 -2.26 7.25
CA ASN A 11 -3.61 -3.32 7.31
C ASN A 11 -4.33 -3.28 8.67
N SER A 12 -5.62 -2.93 8.67
CA SER A 12 -6.51 -2.93 9.83
C SER A 12 -7.58 -4.03 9.72
N GLY A 13 -7.30 -5.08 8.93
CA GLY A 13 -8.26 -6.14 8.62
C GLY A 13 -9.49 -5.57 7.92
N PHE A 14 -10.67 -5.81 8.51
CA PHE A 14 -11.95 -5.36 7.95
C PHE A 14 -12.23 -3.85 8.12
N GLN A 15 -11.38 -3.10 8.84
CA GLN A 15 -11.59 -1.66 9.08
C GLN A 15 -11.12 -0.80 7.89
N LEU A 16 -11.75 -0.98 6.73
CA LEU A 16 -11.42 -0.24 5.51
C LEU A 16 -11.93 1.22 5.50
N LEU A 17 -12.77 1.58 6.47
CA LEU A 17 -13.36 2.91 6.59
C LEU A 17 -12.80 3.71 7.78
N ASP A 18 -11.67 3.29 8.35
CA ASP A 18 -11.02 4.01 9.44
C ASP A 18 -10.53 5.40 8.96
N PRO A 19 -11.09 6.52 9.47
CA PRO A 19 -10.68 7.85 9.05
C PRO A 19 -9.31 8.26 9.60
N VAL A 20 -8.83 7.61 10.67
CA VAL A 20 -7.51 7.87 11.27
C VAL A 20 -6.40 7.20 10.47
N GLN A 21 -6.68 6.04 9.87
CA GLN A 21 -5.73 5.29 9.05
C GLN A 21 -6.32 5.01 7.64
N PRO A 22 -6.46 6.04 6.78
CA PRO A 22 -7.19 5.93 5.51
C PRO A 22 -6.38 5.27 4.39
N VAL A 23 -5.11 4.91 4.64
CA VAL A 23 -4.18 4.42 3.62
C VAL A 23 -3.65 3.04 3.99
N PHE A 24 -3.59 2.18 2.99
CA PHE A 24 -2.87 0.91 2.99
C PHE A 24 -1.69 0.99 2.01
N VAL A 25 -0.53 0.45 2.38
CA VAL A 25 0.68 0.45 1.57
C VAL A 25 1.20 -0.98 1.46
N LEU A 26 1.46 -1.41 0.23
CA LEU A 26 2.18 -2.63 -0.07
C LEU A 26 3.54 -2.26 -0.67
N ALA A 27 4.62 -2.65 -0.01
CA ALA A 27 5.97 -2.45 -0.49
C ALA A 27 6.58 -3.80 -0.90
N SER A 28 7.39 -3.79 -1.96
CA SER A 28 8.17 -4.95 -2.37
C SER A 28 9.57 -4.58 -2.79
N ASN A 29 10.49 -5.54 -2.65
CA ASN A 29 11.86 -5.40 -3.13
C ASN A 29 12.44 -6.74 -3.61
N CYS A 30 13.48 -6.68 -4.43
CA CYS A 30 14.24 -7.84 -4.90
C CYS A 30 15.76 -7.68 -4.72
N PHE A 31 16.15 -7.10 -3.58
CA PHE A 31 17.56 -6.96 -3.21
C PHE A 31 18.21 -8.33 -2.99
N ASP A 32 19.46 -8.45 -3.40
CA ASP A 32 20.30 -9.55 -2.95
C ASP A 32 20.67 -9.35 -1.47
N GLU A 33 21.05 -10.43 -0.81
CA GLU A 33 21.37 -10.43 0.63
C GLU A 33 22.52 -9.47 0.97
N SER A 34 23.53 -9.35 0.10
CA SER A 34 24.69 -8.50 0.38
C SER A 34 24.33 -7.02 0.35
N THR A 35 23.56 -6.59 -0.66
CA THR A 35 23.04 -5.22 -0.80
C THR A 35 22.12 -4.87 0.36
N ALA A 36 21.17 -5.75 0.69
CA ALA A 36 20.24 -5.54 1.81
C ALA A 36 20.97 -5.44 3.16
N THR A 37 21.97 -6.29 3.37
CA THR A 37 22.80 -6.29 4.59
C THR A 37 23.61 -5.00 4.71
N GLU A 38 24.10 -4.43 3.60
CA GLU A 38 24.83 -3.17 3.65
C GLU A 38 23.90 -1.99 3.93
N MET A 39 22.73 -1.93 3.28
CA MET A 39 21.75 -0.87 3.53
C MET A 39 21.25 -0.85 4.97
N ILE A 40 20.98 -2.02 5.57
CA ILE A 40 20.41 -2.07 6.92
C ILE A 40 21.39 -1.55 8.00
N LYS A 41 22.71 -1.55 7.72
CA LYS A 41 23.72 -0.97 8.61
C LYS A 41 23.51 0.53 8.84
N LEU A 42 22.93 1.26 7.89
CA LEU A 42 22.60 2.69 8.02
C LEU A 42 21.64 2.96 9.20
N LEU A 43 20.75 1.99 9.49
CA LEU A 43 19.84 2.09 10.61
C LEU A 43 20.56 1.89 11.96
N ASN A 44 21.72 1.22 11.96
CA ASN A 44 22.58 0.97 13.12
C ASN A 44 21.75 0.46 14.31
N VAL A 45 21.04 -0.65 14.08
CA VAL A 45 20.23 -1.34 15.08
C VAL A 45 21.16 -2.11 16.01
N GLN A 46 21.08 -1.83 17.31
CA GLN A 46 21.88 -2.56 18.28
C GLN A 46 21.42 -4.01 18.39
N LYS A 47 22.36 -4.95 18.48
CA LYS A 47 22.15 -6.39 18.74
C LYS A 47 21.50 -7.22 17.62
N GLY A 48 21.62 -6.79 16.35
CA GLY A 48 21.21 -7.63 15.20
C GLY A 48 19.71 -7.96 15.14
N GLY A 49 18.88 -7.23 15.89
CA GLY A 49 17.43 -7.37 15.86
C GLY A 49 16.80 -6.63 14.68
N GLU A 50 15.51 -6.89 14.46
CA GLU A 50 14.70 -6.23 13.45
C GLU A 50 14.64 -4.70 13.64
N ALA A 51 14.80 -3.95 12.55
CA ALA A 51 14.77 -2.49 12.53
C ALA A 51 13.33 -1.93 12.64
N LYS A 52 12.72 -1.97 13.83
CA LYS A 52 11.33 -1.53 14.03
C LYS A 52 11.19 -0.01 13.88
N PHE A 53 10.37 0.46 12.93
CA PHE A 53 10.10 1.88 12.66
C PHE A 53 9.76 2.70 13.92
N LYS A 54 9.01 2.11 14.86
CA LYS A 54 8.62 2.75 16.13
C LYS A 54 9.82 3.24 16.97
N ASN A 55 11.00 2.65 16.81
CA ASN A 55 12.23 3.02 17.53
C ASN A 55 12.92 4.24 16.91
N PHE A 56 12.60 4.60 15.67
CA PHE A 56 13.25 5.67 14.92
C PHE A 56 12.37 6.92 14.80
N LYS A 57 11.04 6.75 14.75
CA LYS A 57 10.08 7.82 14.42
C LYS A 57 10.07 9.01 15.37
N THR A 58 10.52 8.85 16.62
CA THR A 58 10.38 9.86 17.68
C THR A 58 11.55 10.83 17.80
N SER A 59 12.75 10.47 17.34
CA SER A 59 13.96 11.30 17.51
C SER A 59 14.50 11.78 16.17
N ASP A 60 15.02 13.01 16.13
CA ASP A 60 15.65 13.58 14.93
C ASP A 60 16.75 12.69 14.37
N LYS A 61 17.56 12.10 15.26
CA LYS A 61 18.62 11.17 14.86
C LYS A 61 18.04 9.91 14.21
N GLY A 62 16.96 9.36 14.75
CA GLY A 62 16.28 8.19 14.19
C GLY A 62 15.64 8.49 12.83
N GLN A 63 14.96 9.64 12.71
CA GLN A 63 14.36 10.09 11.46
C GLN A 63 15.42 10.31 10.36
N ARG A 64 16.55 10.94 10.69
CA ARG A 64 17.67 11.11 9.74
C ARG A 64 18.21 9.78 9.21
N LYS A 65 18.37 8.78 10.08
CA LYS A 65 18.79 7.42 9.68
C LYS A 65 17.79 6.78 8.72
N ILE A 66 16.48 6.91 8.98
CA ILE A 66 15.46 6.40 8.05
C ILE A 66 15.56 7.11 6.69
N VAL A 67 15.71 8.44 6.69
CA VAL A 67 15.82 9.21 5.45
C VAL A 67 17.07 8.81 4.66
N GLU A 68 18.20 8.63 5.33
CA GLU A 68 19.44 8.15 4.70
C GLU A 68 19.27 6.75 4.11
N PHE A 69 18.70 5.82 4.88
CA PHE A 69 18.36 4.48 4.40
C PHE A 69 17.46 4.52 3.15
N LEU A 70 16.35 5.27 3.21
CA LEU A 70 15.43 5.38 2.08
C LEU A 70 16.09 6.03 0.86
N LYS A 71 16.97 7.01 1.04
CA LYS A 71 17.75 7.60 -0.07
C LYS A 71 18.63 6.57 -0.76
N THR A 72 19.28 5.68 -0.02
CA THR A 72 20.06 4.58 -0.60
C THR A 72 19.16 3.54 -1.28
N VAL A 73 18.01 3.24 -0.69
CA VAL A 73 17.05 2.28 -1.28
C VAL A 73 16.53 2.76 -2.64
N ILE A 74 16.21 4.06 -2.78
CA ILE A 74 15.64 4.59 -4.04
C ILE A 74 16.67 4.79 -5.15
N THR A 75 17.99 4.76 -4.86
CA THR A 75 19.00 4.79 -5.93
C THR A 75 19.10 3.47 -6.69
N GLU A 76 18.63 2.37 -6.10
CA GLU A 76 18.55 1.07 -6.74
C GLU A 76 17.31 0.99 -7.63
N ASN A 77 17.45 1.52 -8.85
CA ASN A 77 16.39 1.53 -9.84
C ASN A 77 15.84 0.12 -10.08
N GLU A 78 14.51 0.03 -10.23
CA GLU A 78 13.78 -1.21 -10.54
C GLU A 78 13.86 -2.32 -9.47
N LYS A 79 14.51 -2.08 -8.32
CA LYS A 79 14.62 -3.04 -7.22
C LYS A 79 13.54 -2.92 -6.18
N VAL A 80 12.79 -1.82 -6.18
CA VAL A 80 11.74 -1.53 -5.19
C VAL A 80 10.48 -1.05 -5.88
N LYS A 81 9.33 -1.51 -5.38
CA LYS A 81 8.02 -1.01 -5.78
C LYS A 81 7.18 -0.74 -4.54
N VAL A 82 6.50 0.39 -4.53
CA VAL A 82 5.54 0.75 -3.48
C VAL A 82 4.22 1.06 -4.14
N THR A 83 3.15 0.43 -3.67
CA THR A 83 1.79 0.73 -4.08
C THR A 83 1.01 1.24 -2.88
N VAL A 84 0.31 2.36 -3.08
CA VAL A 84 -0.46 3.05 -2.05
C VAL A 84 -1.94 3.00 -2.43
N TYR A 85 -2.79 2.61 -1.49
CA TYR A 85 -4.23 2.47 -1.68
C TYR A 85 -4.98 3.31 -0.66
N HIS A 86 -5.95 4.11 -1.13
CA HIS A 86 -6.92 4.76 -0.26
C HIS A 86 -8.00 3.76 0.14
N LYS A 87 -8.11 3.43 1.42
CA LYS A 87 -8.94 2.30 1.89
C LYS A 87 -10.41 2.47 1.58
N LYS A 88 -10.97 3.68 1.68
CA LYS A 88 -12.37 3.95 1.28
C LYS A 88 -12.60 3.68 -0.21
N TYR A 89 -11.62 4.00 -1.05
CA TYR A 89 -11.70 3.73 -2.49
C TYR A 89 -11.58 2.22 -2.77
N MET A 90 -10.71 1.53 -2.03
CA MET A 90 -10.60 0.07 -2.09
C MET A 90 -11.88 -0.63 -1.61
N ALA A 91 -12.53 -0.12 -0.56
CA ALA A 91 -13.80 -0.65 -0.05
C ALA A 91 -14.92 -0.55 -1.09
N MET A 92 -14.98 0.55 -1.84
CA MET A 92 -15.89 0.70 -2.97
C MET A 92 -15.60 -0.33 -4.07
N GLY A 93 -14.32 -0.49 -4.44
CA GLY A 93 -13.91 -1.51 -5.41
C GLY A 93 -14.35 -2.91 -4.98
N LEU A 94 -14.08 -3.28 -3.72
CA LEU A 94 -14.49 -4.56 -3.14
C LEU A 94 -16.01 -4.75 -3.18
N LEU A 95 -16.79 -3.72 -2.88
CA LEU A 95 -18.25 -3.75 -2.97
C LEU A 95 -18.71 -4.02 -4.41
N LEU A 96 -18.11 -3.35 -5.39
CA LEU A 96 -18.42 -3.55 -6.80
C LEU A 96 -17.99 -4.92 -7.30
N ASP A 97 -16.86 -5.45 -6.83
CA ASP A 97 -16.43 -6.81 -7.14
C ASP A 97 -17.46 -7.83 -6.62
N TYR A 98 -18.00 -7.65 -5.40
CA TYR A 98 -19.03 -8.56 -4.88
C TYR A 98 -20.40 -8.42 -5.57
N LEU A 99 -20.81 -7.21 -5.98
CA LEU A 99 -22.16 -6.96 -6.49
C LEU A 99 -22.26 -6.98 -8.02
N VAL A 100 -21.22 -6.51 -8.71
CA VAL A 100 -21.24 -6.24 -10.16
C VAL A 100 -20.48 -7.33 -10.92
N GLU A 101 -19.33 -7.79 -10.42
CA GLU A 101 -18.53 -8.79 -11.13
C GLU A 101 -19.32 -10.10 -11.42
N PRO A 102 -20.11 -10.66 -10.48
CA PRO A 102 -20.91 -11.86 -10.76
C PRO A 102 -21.92 -11.63 -11.90
N GLN A 103 -22.53 -10.45 -11.96
CA GLN A 103 -23.49 -10.09 -12.99
C GLN A 103 -22.85 -9.94 -14.38
N PHE A 104 -21.60 -9.50 -14.44
CA PHE A 104 -20.81 -9.51 -15.68
C PHE A 104 -20.47 -10.94 -16.09
N ALA A 105 -20.00 -11.76 -15.15
CA ALA A 105 -19.60 -13.13 -15.39
C ALA A 105 -20.77 -14.00 -15.91
N GLU A 106 -21.96 -13.86 -15.35
CA GLU A 106 -23.19 -14.54 -15.82
C GLU A 106 -23.53 -14.24 -17.28
N ARG A 107 -23.07 -13.09 -17.81
CA ARG A 107 -23.28 -12.67 -19.20
C ARG A 107 -22.08 -12.96 -20.11
N GLY A 108 -21.08 -13.71 -19.61
CA GLY A 108 -19.84 -13.98 -20.35
C GLY A 108 -18.95 -12.74 -20.53
N MET A 109 -19.11 -11.72 -19.69
CA MET A 109 -18.31 -10.50 -19.71
C MET A 109 -17.32 -10.47 -18.53
N ASN A 110 -16.25 -9.68 -18.67
CA ASN A 110 -15.26 -9.47 -17.61
C ASN A 110 -15.37 -8.02 -17.10
N PHE A 111 -15.66 -7.83 -15.83
CA PHE A 111 -15.80 -6.50 -15.22
C PHE A 111 -14.48 -5.74 -15.13
N ALA A 112 -13.35 -6.43 -15.00
CA ALA A 112 -12.02 -5.81 -15.04
C ALA A 112 -11.53 -5.50 -16.47
N ALA A 113 -12.16 -6.09 -17.50
CA ALA A 113 -11.78 -5.80 -18.88
C ALA A 113 -12.05 -4.34 -19.24
N ASN A 114 -11.16 -3.77 -20.07
CA ASN A 114 -11.25 -2.38 -20.54
C ASN A 114 -11.41 -1.33 -19.43
N LYS A 115 -10.93 -1.64 -18.21
CA LYS A 115 -10.98 -0.75 -17.03
C LYS A 115 -12.41 -0.44 -16.53
N TYR A 116 -13.42 -1.26 -16.87
CA TYR A 116 -14.79 -1.01 -16.40
C TYR A 116 -14.90 -0.96 -14.88
N ASN A 117 -14.21 -1.86 -14.17
CA ASN A 117 -14.11 -1.84 -12.71
C ASN A 117 -13.57 -0.51 -12.18
N ILE A 118 -12.48 0.03 -12.75
CA ILE A 118 -11.88 1.30 -12.33
C ILE A 118 -12.82 2.47 -12.63
N ILE A 119 -13.39 2.53 -13.84
CA ILE A 119 -14.32 3.59 -14.24
C ILE A 119 -15.54 3.60 -13.31
N THR A 120 -16.12 2.43 -13.07
CA THR A 120 -17.29 2.27 -12.21
C THR A 120 -16.94 2.65 -10.77
N ASN A 121 -15.81 2.18 -10.24
CA ASN A 121 -15.34 2.54 -8.91
C ASN A 121 -15.17 4.05 -8.74
N ASN A 122 -14.53 4.73 -9.70
CA ASN A 122 -14.41 6.19 -9.70
C ASN A 122 -15.78 6.90 -9.65
N ILE A 123 -16.73 6.47 -10.50
CA ILE A 123 -18.08 7.06 -10.53
C ILE A 123 -18.76 6.91 -9.17
N PHE A 124 -18.83 5.70 -8.63
CA PHE A 124 -19.52 5.45 -7.37
C PHE A 124 -18.81 6.10 -6.18
N PHE A 125 -17.48 6.10 -6.15
CA PHE A 125 -16.70 6.77 -5.11
C PHE A 125 -17.02 8.26 -5.03
N HIS A 126 -17.01 8.97 -6.17
CA HIS A 126 -17.31 10.40 -6.20
C HIS A 126 -18.81 10.71 -6.00
N LEU A 127 -19.72 9.87 -6.51
CA LEU A 127 -21.16 10.06 -6.28
C LEU A 127 -21.54 9.89 -4.81
N MET A 128 -20.97 8.90 -4.10
CA MET A 128 -21.22 8.74 -2.66
C MET A 128 -20.78 9.96 -1.86
N ASP A 129 -19.66 10.59 -2.23
CA ASP A 129 -19.21 11.81 -1.55
C ASP A 129 -20.24 12.95 -1.70
N ILE A 130 -20.86 13.09 -2.87
CA ILE A 130 -21.91 14.11 -3.09
C ILE A 130 -23.16 13.82 -2.24
N VAL A 131 -23.63 12.58 -2.23
CA VAL A 131 -24.84 12.19 -1.50
C VAL A 131 -24.65 12.35 0.01
N MET A 132 -23.49 11.98 0.54
CA MET A 132 -23.23 12.06 1.99
C MET A 132 -23.05 13.50 2.49
N VAL A 133 -22.58 14.42 1.64
CA VAL A 133 -22.48 15.87 1.98
C VAL A 133 -23.85 16.54 2.08
N GLN A 134 -24.89 15.98 1.45
CA GLN A 134 -26.25 16.53 1.48
C GLN A 134 -27.11 16.01 2.65
N VAL A 135 -26.61 15.03 3.40
CA VAL A 135 -27.34 14.36 4.50
C VAL A 135 -26.82 14.75 5.88
N LEU A 136 -25.78 15.59 5.96
CA LEU A 136 -25.23 16.19 7.19
C LEU A 136 -25.45 17.70 7.19
#